data_AF-Q4DA53-F1
#
_entry.id   AF-Q4DA53-F1
#
_cell.length_a   1.000
_cell.length_b   1.000
_cell.length_c   1.000
_cell.angle_alpha   90.00
_cell.angle_beta   90.00
_cell.angle_gamma   90.00
#
_symmetry.space_group_name_H-M   'P 1'
#
loop_
_entity.id
_entity.type
_entity.pdbx_description
1 polymer ?
#
loop_
_entity_poly.entity_id
_entity_poly.type
_entity_poly.pdbx_seq_one_letter_code
_entity_poly.pdbx_strand_id
1 'polypeptide(L)'
;MADAYIPLMMTSGVPCVLTSTSFPEALRETSNELVCDSGLRWLHKNAHLLGDVRSSGFLLAGAKVVVRGEIASVTLADAVILCEECIVRPPLRSLLNLNSIESSPLVIGSATVIGRRTVCEAKSVGSYVHVEDDCVIGEWVEVPDGVWLRSGCVVPSGMRLAPYVVYEGRPARPVASLDAELHQIFMKERVYEVFSAPSDPVPQ
;
A
#
# COMPACT_ATOMS: atom_id res chain seq x y z
N MET A 1 -9.09 -36.09 -29.69
CA MET A 1 -8.64 -35.84 -28.30
C MET A 1 -7.82 -34.57 -28.33
N ALA A 2 -8.13 -33.66 -27.42
CA ALA A 2 -7.64 -32.30 -27.40
C ALA A 2 -6.12 -32.25 -27.21
N ASP A 3 -5.42 -31.63 -28.14
CA ASP A 3 -4.21 -30.86 -27.85
C ASP A 3 -4.48 -29.45 -28.35
N ALA A 4 -5.12 -28.66 -27.48
CA ALA A 4 -5.27 -27.23 -27.66
C ALA A 4 -3.88 -26.59 -27.47
N TYR A 5 -3.09 -26.65 -28.53
CA TYR A 5 -1.82 -25.96 -28.65
C TYR A 5 -2.11 -24.46 -28.69
N ILE A 6 -2.06 -23.79 -27.53
CA ILE A 6 -2.08 -22.34 -27.43
C ILE A 6 -0.64 -21.88 -27.69
N PRO A 7 -0.34 -21.30 -28.88
CA PRO A 7 1.01 -20.88 -29.19
C PRO A 7 1.38 -19.68 -28.30
N LEU A 8 2.22 -19.94 -27.30
CA LEU A 8 3.01 -18.93 -26.60
C LEU A 8 4.08 -18.40 -27.56
N MET A 9 3.70 -17.54 -28.52
CA MET A 9 4.68 -16.74 -29.26
C MET A 9 3.94 -15.62 -29.98
N MET A 10 4.03 -14.42 -29.44
CA MET A 10 4.45 -13.18 -30.12
C MET A 10 4.60 -12.12 -29.02
N THR A 11 5.63 -12.30 -28.20
CA THR A 11 6.11 -11.30 -27.24
C THR A 11 6.80 -10.17 -28.01
N SER A 12 6.04 -9.32 -28.68
CA SER A 12 6.51 -8.06 -29.27
C SER A 12 5.99 -6.90 -28.44
N GLY A 13 6.62 -6.69 -27.28
CA GLY A 13 6.22 -5.65 -26.34
C GLY A 13 6.80 -5.99 -24.99
N VAL A 14 8.13 -5.85 -24.90
CA VAL A 14 8.97 -5.86 -23.70
C VAL A 14 8.22 -6.15 -22.38
N PRO A 15 8.44 -7.29 -21.68
CA PRO A 15 8.00 -7.43 -20.30
C PRO A 15 8.94 -6.59 -19.41
N CYS A 16 8.98 -5.27 -19.65
CA CYS A 16 9.82 -4.33 -18.91
C CYS A 16 9.13 -3.85 -17.62
N VAL A 17 7.87 -4.22 -17.40
CA VAL A 17 7.08 -3.74 -16.26
C VAL A 17 7.27 -4.58 -14.99
N LEU A 18 7.86 -5.77 -15.06
CA LEU A 18 7.97 -6.69 -13.91
C LEU A 18 9.35 -6.77 -13.23
N THR A 19 10.39 -6.09 -13.74
CA THR A 19 11.77 -6.32 -13.26
C THR A 19 12.22 -5.46 -12.07
N SER A 20 11.38 -4.56 -11.57
CA SER A 20 11.67 -3.82 -10.34
C SER A 20 10.37 -3.50 -9.65
N THR A 21 9.87 -4.48 -8.89
CA THR A 21 8.80 -4.24 -7.92
C THR A 21 9.49 -4.12 -6.56
N SER A 22 9.49 -2.92 -5.98
CA SER A 22 9.98 -2.73 -4.61
C SER A 22 8.94 -3.31 -3.64
N PHE A 23 8.92 -4.62 -3.49
CA PHE A 23 8.07 -5.27 -2.50
C PHE A 23 8.86 -5.40 -1.18
N PRO A 24 8.24 -5.13 -0.01
CA PRO A 24 8.90 -5.29 1.27
C PRO A 24 9.48 -6.70 1.46
N GLU A 25 10.65 -6.76 2.08
CA GLU A 25 11.24 -8.01 2.55
C GLU A 25 10.42 -8.58 3.72
N ALA A 26 10.56 -9.88 3.95
CA ALA A 26 9.76 -10.59 4.95
C ALA A 26 10.01 -10.05 6.38
N LEU A 27 9.00 -10.12 7.24
CA LEU A 27 8.97 -9.59 8.63
C LEU A 27 10.22 -9.89 9.49
N ARG A 28 10.97 -10.94 9.19
CA ARG A 28 12.09 -11.40 10.01
C ARG A 28 13.33 -10.53 9.94
N GLU A 29 13.63 -9.91 8.80
CA GLU A 29 14.83 -9.06 8.69
C GLU A 29 14.74 -7.82 9.58
N THR A 30 13.52 -7.41 9.94
CA THR A 30 13.21 -6.29 10.84
C THR A 30 12.76 -6.73 12.24
N SER A 31 12.66 -8.04 12.52
CA SER A 31 11.99 -8.59 13.71
C SER A 31 12.55 -8.14 15.06
N ASN A 32 13.86 -7.88 15.17
CA ASN A 32 14.48 -7.44 16.42
C ASN A 32 13.95 -6.09 16.93
N GLU A 33 13.26 -5.33 16.09
CA GLU A 33 12.75 -4.00 16.43
C GLU A 33 11.22 -3.91 16.34
N LEU A 34 10.52 -4.99 15.93
CA LEU A 34 9.06 -5.06 15.84
C LEU A 34 8.46 -5.49 17.18
N VAL A 35 7.67 -4.61 17.78
CA VAL A 35 6.82 -4.88 18.94
C VAL A 35 5.51 -5.49 18.44
N CYS A 36 5.20 -6.70 18.91
CA CYS A 36 3.90 -7.33 18.70
C CYS A 36 2.94 -6.86 19.79
N ASP A 37 1.92 -6.08 19.43
CA ASP A 37 0.98 -5.49 20.40
C ASP A 37 -0.16 -6.46 20.78
N SER A 38 -0.78 -7.11 19.79
CA SER A 38 -2.01 -7.90 19.98
C SER A 38 -2.03 -9.23 19.23
N GLY A 39 -0.86 -9.76 18.87
CA GLY A 39 -0.72 -10.99 18.06
C GLY A 39 -0.94 -10.82 16.55
N LEU A 40 -1.60 -9.73 16.14
CA LEU A 40 -1.90 -9.41 14.73
C LEU A 40 -1.19 -8.15 14.22
N ARG A 41 -0.64 -7.32 15.11
CA ARG A 41 0.02 -6.06 14.76
C ARG A 41 1.51 -6.16 15.07
N TRP A 42 2.34 -6.01 14.04
CA TRP A 42 3.78 -5.86 14.16
C TRP A 42 4.15 -4.41 13.89
N LEU A 43 4.49 -3.69 14.95
CA LEU A 43 4.85 -2.28 14.88
C LEU A 43 6.31 -2.12 15.27
N HIS A 44 7.09 -1.46 14.44
CA HIS A 44 8.46 -1.12 14.81
C HIS A 44 8.49 -0.20 16.04
N LYS A 45 9.53 -0.29 16.88
CA LYS A 45 9.73 0.57 18.07
C LYS A 45 9.72 2.09 17.78
N ASN A 46 9.97 2.46 16.53
CA ASN A 46 10.01 3.83 16.03
C ASN A 46 8.77 4.16 15.15
N ALA A 47 7.78 3.28 15.10
CA ALA A 47 6.51 3.55 14.44
C ALA A 47 5.61 4.35 15.38
N HIS A 48 4.98 5.39 14.87
CA HIS A 48 4.11 6.28 15.62
C HIS A 48 2.71 6.25 15.03
N LEU A 49 1.79 5.58 15.73
CA LEU A 49 0.37 5.62 15.43
C LEU A 49 -0.27 6.61 16.42
N LEU A 50 -0.81 7.71 15.92
CA LEU A 50 -1.34 8.82 16.72
C LEU A 50 -2.85 8.94 16.50
N GLY A 51 -3.63 9.25 17.54
CA GLY A 51 -5.09 9.46 17.43
C GLY A 51 -5.91 8.17 17.22
N ASP A 52 -7.01 8.25 16.46
CA ASP A 52 -7.90 7.10 16.21
C ASP A 52 -7.42 6.29 14.99
N VAL A 53 -6.48 5.36 15.22
CA VAL A 53 -6.01 4.40 14.22
C VAL A 53 -6.56 3.02 14.56
N ARG A 54 -7.41 2.49 13.68
CA ARG A 54 -8.04 1.17 13.82
C ARG A 54 -7.44 0.21 12.82
N SER A 55 -6.99 -0.95 13.27
CA SER A 55 -6.68 -2.06 12.37
C SER A 55 -7.65 -3.22 12.61
N SER A 56 -8.18 -3.82 11.54
CA SER A 56 -9.10 -4.95 11.62
C SER A 56 -8.42 -6.31 11.65
N GLY A 57 -7.15 -6.39 11.22
CA GLY A 57 -6.41 -7.64 11.12
C GLY A 57 -4.91 -7.43 11.15
N PHE A 58 -4.20 -8.16 10.29
CA PHE A 58 -2.75 -8.14 10.20
C PHE A 58 -2.23 -6.78 9.74
N LEU A 59 -1.40 -6.16 10.56
CA LEU A 59 -0.76 -4.89 10.26
C LEU A 59 0.74 -5.03 10.46
N LEU A 60 1.51 -4.68 9.44
CA LEU A 60 2.95 -4.48 9.54
C LEU A 60 3.25 -2.99 9.38
N ALA A 61 3.90 -2.38 10.36
CA ALA A 61 4.47 -1.03 10.24
C ALA A 61 5.97 -1.05 10.49
N GLY A 62 6.73 -0.64 9.46
CA GLY A 62 8.19 -0.56 9.49
C GLY A 62 8.73 0.59 10.33
N ALA A 63 10.04 0.79 10.27
CA ALA A 63 10.74 1.84 11.00
C ALA A 63 10.28 3.24 10.59
N LYS A 64 10.12 4.13 11.58
CA LYS A 64 9.77 5.55 11.36
C LYS A 64 8.46 5.78 10.58
N VAL A 65 7.57 4.79 10.56
CA VAL A 65 6.23 4.96 10.02
C VAL A 65 5.46 5.91 10.92
N VAL A 66 4.76 6.88 10.33
CA VAL A 66 3.90 7.80 11.06
C VAL A 66 2.50 7.72 10.49
N VAL A 67 1.56 7.21 11.29
CA VAL A 67 0.13 7.22 10.97
C VAL A 67 -0.55 8.23 11.87
N ARG A 68 -1.12 9.26 11.26
CA ARG A 68 -1.79 10.37 11.95
C ARG A 68 -3.29 10.19 11.88
N GLY A 69 -3.93 9.85 12.99
CA GLY A 69 -5.38 9.72 13.14
C GLY A 69 -5.98 10.76 14.09
N GLU A 70 -5.27 11.86 14.37
CA GLU A 70 -5.71 12.88 15.32
C GLU A 70 -6.88 13.74 14.81
N ILE A 71 -6.89 14.07 13.51
CA ILE A 71 -7.90 14.95 12.90
C ILE A 71 -9.09 14.16 12.36
N ALA A 72 -8.84 12.95 11.84
CA ALA A 72 -9.85 12.03 11.36
C ALA A 72 -9.37 10.60 11.60
N SER A 73 -10.30 9.66 11.75
CA SER A 73 -9.96 8.25 11.99
C SER A 73 -9.26 7.64 10.77
N VAL A 74 -8.24 6.81 11.02
CA VAL A 74 -7.57 5.98 10.01
C VAL A 74 -7.97 4.53 10.23
N THR A 75 -8.61 3.91 9.24
CA THR A 75 -8.97 2.49 9.28
C THR A 75 -8.08 1.71 8.33
N LEU A 76 -7.32 0.78 8.88
CA LEU A 76 -6.46 -0.16 8.18
C LEU A 76 -7.15 -1.52 8.14
N ALA A 77 -7.38 -2.04 6.94
CA ALA A 77 -7.99 -3.34 6.77
C ALA A 77 -7.02 -4.48 7.10
N ASP A 78 -7.33 -5.69 6.65
CA ASP A 78 -6.52 -6.87 6.91
C ASP A 78 -5.31 -6.96 5.97
N ALA A 79 -4.18 -7.45 6.50
CA ALA A 79 -2.94 -7.66 5.78
C ALA A 79 -2.38 -6.38 5.11
N VAL A 80 -2.44 -5.25 5.82
CA VAL A 80 -1.86 -3.97 5.37
C VAL A 80 -0.38 -3.92 5.76
N ILE A 81 0.46 -3.53 4.81
CA ILE A 81 1.90 -3.37 5.02
C ILE A 81 2.31 -1.92 4.78
N LEU A 82 2.85 -1.29 5.82
CA LEU A 82 3.40 0.05 5.80
C LEU A 82 4.92 -0.05 5.90
N CYS A 83 5.62 0.24 4.81
CA CYS A 83 7.07 0.20 4.75
C CYS A 83 7.70 1.41 5.47
N GLU A 84 9.02 1.34 5.66
CA GLU A 84 9.80 2.32 6.41
C GLU A 84 9.62 3.77 5.93
N GLU A 85 9.65 4.71 6.87
CA GLU A 85 9.58 6.15 6.61
C GLU A 85 8.32 6.60 5.84
N CYS A 86 7.30 5.75 5.74
CA CYS A 86 6.03 6.15 5.16
C CYS A 86 5.21 7.00 6.13
N ILE A 87 4.50 7.98 5.59
CA ILE A 87 3.65 8.89 6.34
C ILE A 87 2.23 8.74 5.81
N VAL A 88 1.32 8.31 6.68
CA VAL A 88 -0.09 8.14 6.37
C VAL A 88 -0.87 9.15 7.17
N ARG A 89 -1.54 10.08 6.49
CA ARG A 89 -2.35 11.12 7.14
C ARG A 89 -3.66 11.31 6.38
N PRO A 90 -4.80 11.48 7.05
CA PRO A 90 -6.05 11.86 6.43
C PRO A 90 -5.90 13.14 5.62
N PRO A 91 -6.66 13.28 4.53
CA PRO A 91 -6.65 14.49 3.73
C PRO A 91 -7.23 15.65 4.54
N LEU A 92 -6.59 16.80 4.46
CA LEU A 92 -7.01 18.01 5.15
C LEU A 92 -7.15 19.14 4.14
N ARG A 93 -8.35 19.68 3.95
CA ARG A 93 -8.55 20.86 3.09
C ARG A 93 -9.09 22.01 3.92
N SER A 94 -8.39 23.15 3.84
CA SER A 94 -8.91 24.41 4.37
C SER A 94 -9.87 25.02 3.35
N LEU A 95 -11.15 25.13 3.71
CA LEU A 95 -12.13 25.87 2.91
C LEU A 95 -12.03 27.34 3.29
N LEU A 96 -11.17 28.08 2.56
CA LEU A 96 -10.90 29.52 2.79
C LEU A 96 -12.17 30.37 2.89
N ASN A 97 -13.25 29.99 2.21
CA ASN A 97 -14.51 30.73 2.21
C ASN A 97 -15.39 30.49 3.45
N LEU A 98 -15.16 29.42 4.21
CA LEU A 98 -16.03 29.03 5.33
C LEU A 98 -15.32 29.05 6.70
N ASN A 99 -14.01 29.36 6.76
CA ASN A 99 -13.18 29.18 7.97
C ASN A 99 -13.33 27.76 8.57
N SER A 100 -13.70 26.78 7.74
CA SER A 100 -13.94 25.41 8.14
C SER A 100 -12.87 24.52 7.53
N ILE A 101 -12.38 23.58 8.32
CA ILE A 101 -11.45 22.56 7.89
C ILE A 101 -12.27 21.32 7.56
N GLU A 102 -12.12 20.81 6.34
CA GLU A 102 -12.73 19.57 5.91
C GLU A 102 -11.69 18.46 5.98
N SER A 103 -12.01 17.39 6.71
CA SER A 103 -11.25 16.15 6.74
C SER A 103 -12.16 14.98 6.43
N SER A 104 -11.61 13.96 5.76
CA SER A 104 -12.30 12.69 5.55
C SER A 104 -11.58 11.60 6.35
N PRO A 105 -12.30 10.63 6.93
CA PRO A 105 -11.65 9.42 7.42
C PRO A 105 -10.89 8.75 6.27
N LEU A 106 -9.69 8.23 6.58
CA LEU A 106 -8.87 7.49 5.64
C LEU A 106 -9.10 6.00 5.82
N VAL A 107 -9.49 5.33 4.76
CA VAL A 107 -9.65 3.87 4.73
C VAL A 107 -8.60 3.29 3.80
N ILE A 108 -7.83 2.31 4.30
CA ILE A 108 -6.89 1.52 3.52
C ILE A 108 -7.42 0.08 3.45
N GLY A 109 -7.69 -0.40 2.24
CA GLY A 109 -8.23 -1.73 1.97
C GLY A 109 -7.23 -2.85 2.19
N SER A 110 -7.72 -4.09 2.07
CA SER A 110 -6.97 -5.29 2.45
C SER A 110 -5.86 -5.63 1.46
N ALA A 111 -4.82 -6.31 1.92
CA ALA A 111 -3.67 -6.73 1.10
C ALA A 111 -3.04 -5.56 0.33
N THR A 112 -2.97 -4.39 0.98
CA THR A 112 -2.39 -3.16 0.42
C THR A 112 -1.01 -2.93 0.99
N VAL A 113 -0.09 -2.51 0.11
CA VAL A 113 1.31 -2.23 0.45
C VAL A 113 1.61 -0.77 0.17
N ILE A 114 2.14 -0.06 1.17
CA ILE A 114 2.63 1.31 1.06
C ILE A 114 4.15 1.29 1.15
N GLY A 115 4.81 1.64 0.05
CA GLY A 115 6.27 1.61 -0.09
C GLY A 115 7.02 2.61 0.77
N ARG A 116 8.35 2.46 0.82
CA ARG A 116 9.23 3.26 1.69
C ARG A 116 9.21 4.73 1.31
N ARG A 117 9.32 5.62 2.30
CA ARG A 117 9.33 7.09 2.11
C ARG A 117 8.12 7.62 1.34
N THR A 118 7.03 6.85 1.31
CA THR A 118 5.79 7.27 0.64
C THR A 118 4.97 8.15 1.55
N VAL A 119 4.45 9.23 1.01
CA VAL A 119 3.47 10.08 1.70
C VAL A 119 2.09 9.78 1.14
N CYS A 120 1.15 9.37 1.99
CA CYS A 120 -0.22 9.06 1.62
C CYS A 120 -1.21 10.01 2.30
N GLU A 121 -1.83 10.86 1.48
CA GLU A 121 -2.91 11.79 1.85
C GLU A 121 -4.21 11.48 1.11
N ALA A 122 -4.36 10.24 0.65
CA ALA A 122 -5.55 9.79 -0.04
C ALA A 122 -6.80 9.92 0.85
N LYS A 123 -7.95 10.14 0.23
CA LYS A 123 -9.25 10.00 0.90
C LYS A 123 -9.57 8.54 1.17
N SER A 124 -9.27 7.68 0.20
CA SER A 124 -9.51 6.24 0.27
C SER A 124 -8.48 5.51 -0.57
N VAL A 125 -7.97 4.41 -0.01
CA VAL A 125 -7.13 3.44 -0.70
C VAL A 125 -7.86 2.11 -0.70
N GLY A 126 -8.06 1.55 -1.89
CA GLY A 126 -8.73 0.27 -2.10
C GLY A 126 -7.92 -0.92 -1.58
N SER A 127 -8.40 -2.12 -1.93
CA SER A 127 -7.73 -3.39 -1.67
C SER A 127 -6.80 -3.77 -2.81
N TYR A 128 -5.78 -4.58 -2.52
CA TYR A 128 -4.79 -5.04 -3.50
C TYR A 128 -4.00 -3.89 -4.16
N VAL A 129 -3.89 -2.76 -3.47
CA VAL A 129 -3.14 -1.62 -3.98
C VAL A 129 -1.66 -1.85 -3.67
N HIS A 130 -0.82 -1.66 -4.69
CA HIS A 130 0.63 -1.73 -4.54
C HIS A 130 1.23 -0.34 -4.78
N VAL A 131 1.70 0.31 -3.73
CA VAL A 131 2.45 1.56 -3.83
C VAL A 131 3.91 1.24 -3.61
N GLU A 132 4.74 1.50 -4.61
CA GLU A 132 6.18 1.34 -4.53
C GLU A 132 6.85 2.47 -3.72
N ASP A 133 8.18 2.45 -3.66
CA ASP A 133 8.97 3.41 -2.89
C ASP A 133 8.92 4.84 -3.45
N ASP A 134 9.14 5.83 -2.60
CA ASP A 134 9.28 7.25 -2.95
C ASP A 134 8.05 7.86 -3.65
N CYS A 135 6.86 7.29 -3.41
CA CYS A 135 5.61 7.81 -3.97
C CYS A 135 5.04 8.96 -3.14
N VAL A 136 4.30 9.86 -3.79
CA VAL A 136 3.54 10.91 -3.10
C VAL A 136 2.11 10.87 -3.59
N ILE A 137 1.18 10.55 -2.70
CA ILE A 137 -0.24 10.54 -2.97
C ILE A 137 -0.84 11.78 -2.33
N GLY A 138 -1.25 12.74 -3.16
CA GLY A 138 -1.78 14.02 -2.73
C GLY A 138 -3.12 13.91 -2.01
N GLU A 139 -3.54 15.04 -1.47
CA GLU A 139 -4.78 15.16 -0.71
C GLU A 139 -6.01 14.82 -1.54
N TRP A 140 -6.99 14.15 -0.93
CA TRP A 140 -8.28 13.85 -1.56
C TRP A 140 -8.21 12.96 -2.79
N VAL A 141 -7.09 12.24 -2.98
CA VAL A 141 -6.97 11.23 -4.03
C VAL A 141 -7.85 10.02 -3.67
N GLU A 142 -8.58 9.51 -4.66
CA GLU A 142 -9.32 8.26 -4.54
C GLU A 142 -8.54 7.19 -5.31
N VAL A 143 -7.93 6.25 -4.58
CA VAL A 143 -7.18 5.11 -5.12
C VAL A 143 -8.10 3.89 -5.05
N PRO A 144 -8.70 3.44 -6.16
CA PRO A 144 -9.52 2.24 -6.18
C PRO A 144 -8.67 0.96 -6.09
N ASP A 145 -9.36 -0.18 -6.10
CA ASP A 145 -8.73 -1.50 -5.96
C ASP A 145 -7.75 -1.82 -7.09
N GLY A 146 -6.68 -2.54 -6.75
CA GLY A 146 -5.72 -3.06 -7.71
C GLY A 146 -4.84 -2.01 -8.39
N VAL A 147 -4.84 -0.76 -7.92
CA VAL A 147 -3.92 0.26 -8.45
C VAL A 147 -2.48 -0.11 -8.09
N TRP A 148 -1.59 0.09 -9.06
CA TRP A 148 -0.16 -0.06 -8.85
C TRP A 148 0.55 1.26 -9.14
N LEU A 149 1.09 1.91 -8.11
CA LEU A 149 1.93 3.10 -8.27
C LEU A 149 3.39 2.70 -8.32
N ARG A 150 4.07 3.02 -9.42
CA ARG A 150 5.50 2.77 -9.60
C ARG A 150 6.35 3.72 -8.77
N SER A 151 7.59 3.31 -8.52
CA SER A 151 8.53 4.02 -7.67
C SER A 151 8.69 5.47 -8.10
N GLY A 152 8.64 6.40 -7.14
CA GLY A 152 8.75 7.82 -7.42
C GLY A 152 7.50 8.46 -8.03
N CYS A 153 6.36 7.76 -8.12
CA CYS A 153 5.14 8.32 -8.70
C CYS A 153 4.52 9.41 -7.81
N VAL A 154 4.11 10.53 -8.41
CA VAL A 154 3.46 11.64 -7.69
C VAL A 154 2.04 11.80 -8.21
N VAL A 155 1.06 11.41 -7.40
CA VAL A 155 -0.37 11.57 -7.69
C VAL A 155 -0.84 12.93 -7.18
N PRO A 156 -1.25 13.85 -8.07
CA PRO A 156 -1.71 15.18 -7.65
C PRO A 156 -2.98 15.11 -6.79
N SER A 157 -3.16 16.10 -5.91
CA SER A 157 -4.35 16.21 -5.07
C SER A 157 -5.65 16.23 -5.88
N GLY A 158 -6.65 15.50 -5.40
CA GLY A 158 -7.97 15.38 -6.03
C GLY A 158 -8.03 14.49 -7.28
N MET A 159 -6.93 13.84 -7.67
CA MET A 159 -6.95 12.88 -8.77
C MET A 159 -7.74 11.62 -8.38
N ARG A 160 -8.55 11.12 -9.31
CA ARG A 160 -9.21 9.81 -9.19
C ARG A 160 -8.49 8.84 -10.11
N LEU A 161 -7.92 7.79 -9.53
CA LEU A 161 -7.25 6.75 -10.30
C LEU A 161 -8.29 5.72 -10.79
N ALA A 162 -7.94 4.98 -11.83
CA ALA A 162 -8.74 3.87 -12.35
C ALA A 162 -8.28 2.55 -11.72
N PRO A 163 -9.20 1.61 -11.43
CA PRO A 163 -8.86 0.33 -10.83
C PRO A 163 -8.02 -0.52 -11.78
N TYR A 164 -7.13 -1.35 -11.23
CA TYR A 164 -6.28 -2.27 -12.00
C TYR A 164 -5.45 -1.56 -13.09
N VAL A 165 -4.89 -0.39 -12.78
CA VAL A 165 -4.01 0.37 -13.67
C VAL A 165 -2.69 0.66 -12.96
N VAL A 166 -1.60 0.53 -13.73
CA VAL A 166 -0.27 0.95 -13.31
C VAL A 166 -0.07 2.42 -13.64
N TYR A 167 0.36 3.21 -12.66
CA TYR A 167 0.69 4.62 -12.82
C TYR A 167 2.18 4.87 -12.56
N GLU A 168 2.76 5.78 -13.35
CA GLU A 168 4.15 6.20 -13.21
C GLU A 168 4.30 7.70 -13.49
N GLY A 169 5.38 8.30 -12.98
CA GLY A 169 5.79 9.66 -13.34
C GLY A 169 5.31 10.73 -12.37
N ARG A 170 5.71 11.97 -12.68
CA ARG A 170 5.46 13.17 -11.88
C ARG A 170 4.95 14.29 -12.82
N PRO A 171 3.63 14.51 -12.96
CA PRO A 171 2.53 13.82 -12.28
C PRO A 171 2.28 12.39 -12.78
N ALA A 172 1.57 11.59 -11.99
CA ALA A 172 1.16 10.23 -12.28
C ALA A 172 0.38 10.11 -13.60
N ARG A 173 0.80 9.19 -14.46
CA ARG A 173 0.14 8.86 -15.73
C ARG A 173 -0.06 7.35 -15.85
N PRO A 174 -1.18 6.89 -16.42
CA PRO A 174 -1.40 5.47 -16.64
C PRO A 174 -0.41 4.96 -17.69
N VAL A 175 0.30 3.89 -17.39
CA VAL A 175 1.30 3.27 -18.28
C VAL A 175 0.90 1.88 -18.74
N ALA A 176 0.13 1.14 -17.94
CA ALA A 176 -0.34 -0.20 -18.26
C ALA A 176 -1.65 -0.52 -17.54
N SER A 177 -2.44 -1.43 -18.12
CA SER A 177 -3.58 -2.07 -17.47
C SER A 177 -3.16 -3.41 -16.89
N LEU A 178 -3.74 -3.77 -15.75
CA LEU A 178 -3.52 -5.04 -15.08
C LEU A 178 -4.75 -5.93 -15.25
N ASP A 179 -4.53 -7.23 -15.33
CA ASP A 179 -5.61 -8.21 -15.18
C ASP A 179 -6.01 -8.28 -13.70
N ALA A 180 -7.31 -8.16 -13.43
CA ALA A 180 -7.83 -8.04 -12.08
C ALA A 180 -7.63 -9.32 -11.26
N GLU A 181 -7.75 -10.49 -11.87
CA GLU A 181 -7.63 -11.78 -11.18
C GLU A 181 -6.17 -12.10 -10.90
N LEU A 182 -5.31 -11.95 -11.92
CA LEU A 182 -3.87 -12.19 -11.78
C LEU A 182 -3.24 -11.25 -10.75
N HIS A 183 -3.61 -9.96 -10.77
CA HIS A 183 -3.09 -8.98 -9.81
C HIS A 183 -3.52 -9.28 -8.38
N GLN A 184 -4.77 -9.74 -8.18
CA GLN A 184 -5.24 -10.14 -6.85
C GLN A 184 -4.50 -11.36 -6.32
N ILE A 185 -4.26 -12.37 -7.16
CA ILE A 185 -3.49 -13.56 -6.77
C ILE A 185 -2.07 -13.15 -6.40
N PHE A 186 -1.42 -12.36 -7.27
CA PHE A 186 -0.08 -11.84 -7.04
C PHE A 186 0.03 -11.08 -5.70
N MET A 187 -0.89 -10.16 -5.43
CA MET A 187 -0.89 -9.40 -4.19
C MET A 187 -1.13 -10.29 -2.96
N LYS A 188 -2.05 -11.26 -3.04
CA LYS A 188 -2.32 -12.19 -1.94
C LYS A 188 -1.10 -13.05 -1.61
N GLU A 189 -0.47 -13.64 -2.62
CA GLU A 189 0.73 -14.46 -2.44
C GLU A 189 1.85 -13.66 -1.79
N ARG A 190 2.12 -12.47 -2.32
CA ARG A 190 3.24 -11.65 -1.86
C ARG A 190 3.00 -11.08 -0.47
N VAL A 191 1.78 -10.68 -0.14
CA VAL A 191 1.41 -10.26 1.22
C VAL A 191 1.47 -11.45 2.19
N TYR A 192 0.98 -12.63 1.77
CA TYR A 192 1.04 -13.84 2.59
C TYR A 192 2.49 -14.24 2.89
N GLU A 193 3.41 -14.13 1.93
CA GLU A 193 4.83 -14.38 2.15
C GLU A 193 5.44 -13.49 3.24
N VAL A 194 5.09 -12.20 3.25
CA VAL A 194 5.57 -11.26 4.27
C VAL A 194 5.11 -11.68 5.67
N PHE A 195 3.87 -12.16 5.79
CA PHE A 195 3.31 -12.64 7.07
C PHE A 195 3.67 -14.08 7.44
N SER A 196 3.98 -14.95 6.45
CA SER A 196 4.20 -16.40 6.64
C SER A 196 5.65 -16.79 6.90
N ALA A 197 6.54 -15.83 7.11
CA ALA A 197 7.93 -16.11 7.41
C ALA A 197 8.02 -17.12 8.57
N PRO A 198 8.71 -18.27 8.38
CA PRO A 198 8.53 -19.46 9.21
C PRO A 198 8.85 -19.16 10.66
N SER A 199 7.94 -19.39 11.61
CA SER A 199 8.26 -19.34 13.04
C SER A 199 9.41 -20.31 13.34
N ASP A 200 10.60 -19.82 13.68
CA ASP A 200 11.65 -20.68 14.22
C ASP A 200 11.12 -21.35 15.49
N PRO A 201 11.44 -22.64 15.71
CA PRO A 201 10.98 -23.33 16.89
C PRO A 201 11.52 -22.64 18.13
N VAL A 202 10.61 -22.35 19.07
CA VAL A 202 10.90 -21.84 20.41
C VAL A 202 12.04 -22.68 21.01
N PRO A 203 13.16 -22.06 21.43
CA PRO A 203 14.20 -22.80 22.15
C PRO A 203 13.58 -23.41 23.42
N GLN A 204 13.74 -24.72 23.58
CA GLN A 204 13.28 -25.50 24.75
C GLN A 204 13.97 -25.06 26.04
#